data_AF-W4M1A2-F1
#
_entry.id   AF-W4M1A2-F1
#
_cell.length_a   1.000
_cell.length_b   1.000
_cell.length_c   1.000
_cell.angle_alpha   90.00
_cell.angle_beta   90.00
_cell.angle_gamma   90.00
#
_symmetry.space_group_name_H-M   'P 1'
#
loop_
_entity.id
_entity.type
_entity.pdbx_description
1 polymer ?
#
loop_
_entity_poly.entity_id
_entity_poly.type
_entity_poly.pdbx_seq_one_letter_code
_entity_poly.pdbx_strand_id
1 'polypeptide(L)'
;MVAENAAPQPTTIQKLTTAVYPSFAMLAGMQLDVFTPLKDGPMTAAQLADALDVKPEKLSPLLYALVAAELLTVDGARFANTPEAHQFLVQGKPTYMGDQHEFYTDSWSALLQTAASIRSGRPQAQHNFSTMSVDELAIFLRNLHPQAVIAGQQLVGLYDFTSHQTLVDAGGGTGGWLLPSPTPIHTFKPR
;
A
#
# COMPACT_ATOMS: atom_id res chain seq x y z
N MET A 1 37.95 -1.21 -34.60
CA MET A 1 37.92 -1.72 -33.22
C MET A 1 36.69 -2.60 -33.11
N VAL A 2 36.90 -3.90 -32.95
CA VAL A 2 35.81 -4.89 -32.88
C VAL A 2 35.15 -4.68 -31.52
N ALA A 3 33.83 -4.42 -31.51
CA ALA A 3 33.07 -4.40 -30.26
C ALA A 3 33.21 -5.77 -29.60
N GLU A 4 33.81 -5.79 -28.42
CA GLU A 4 34.00 -6.99 -27.62
C GLU A 4 32.61 -7.56 -27.28
N ASN A 5 32.32 -8.73 -27.83
CA ASN A 5 31.05 -9.42 -27.68
C ASN A 5 31.01 -10.06 -26.28
N ALA A 6 30.80 -9.24 -25.25
CA ALA A 6 30.72 -9.70 -23.87
C ALA A 6 29.55 -10.68 -23.71
N ALA A 7 29.79 -11.82 -23.06
CA ALA A 7 28.75 -12.80 -22.79
C ALA A 7 27.58 -12.16 -22.02
N PRO A 8 26.31 -12.48 -22.38
CA PRO A 8 25.15 -11.88 -21.72
C PRO A 8 25.14 -12.24 -20.23
N GLN A 9 24.86 -11.23 -19.40
CA GLN A 9 24.78 -11.37 -17.93
C GLN A 9 23.32 -11.30 -17.47
N PRO A 10 22.91 -12.09 -16.46
CA PRO A 10 21.52 -12.14 -15.98
C PRO A 10 21.15 -10.97 -15.06
N THR A 11 21.75 -9.78 -15.25
CA THR A 11 21.63 -8.64 -14.33
C THR A 11 20.18 -8.24 -14.06
N THR A 12 19.36 -8.14 -15.12
CA THR A 12 17.94 -7.80 -15.00
C THR A 12 17.16 -8.89 -14.25
N ILE A 13 17.44 -10.17 -14.52
CA ILE A 13 16.77 -11.29 -13.87
C ILE A 13 17.07 -11.26 -12.36
N GLN A 14 18.35 -11.15 -12.00
CA GLN A 14 18.77 -11.11 -10.59
C GLN A 14 18.19 -9.90 -9.86
N LYS A 15 18.17 -8.71 -10.49
CA LYS A 15 17.52 -7.52 -9.93
C LYS A 15 16.03 -7.76 -9.66
N LEU A 16 15.29 -8.35 -10.60
CA LEU A 16 13.86 -8.61 -10.43
C LEU A 16 13.59 -9.70 -9.39
N THR A 17 14.43 -10.73 -9.31
CA THR A 17 14.30 -11.78 -8.29
C THR A 17 14.45 -11.23 -6.87
N THR A 18 15.31 -10.23 -6.66
CA THR A 18 15.53 -9.67 -5.31
C THR A 18 14.64 -8.46 -4.99
N ALA A 19 14.11 -7.76 -5.99
CA ALA A 19 13.28 -6.58 -5.82
C ALA A 19 12.01 -6.80 -4.99
N VAL A 20 11.55 -8.05 -4.86
CA VAL A 20 10.36 -8.38 -4.05
C VAL A 20 10.63 -8.36 -2.54
N TYR A 21 11.86 -8.62 -2.09
CA TYR A 21 12.15 -8.79 -0.67
C TYR A 21 11.96 -7.52 0.17
N PRO A 22 12.44 -6.33 -0.27
CA PRO A 22 12.16 -5.08 0.45
C PRO A 22 10.65 -4.79 0.55
N SER A 23 9.88 -5.06 -0.52
CA SER A 23 8.43 -4.86 -0.52
C SER A 23 7.71 -5.77 0.48
N PHE A 24 8.12 -7.05 0.57
CA PHE A 24 7.55 -7.96 1.57
C PHE A 24 7.99 -7.63 3.00
N ALA A 25 9.21 -7.12 3.20
CA ALA A 25 9.65 -6.63 4.50
C ALA A 25 8.82 -5.41 4.93
N MET A 26 8.60 -4.44 4.03
CA MET A 26 7.70 -3.31 4.27
C MET A 26 6.30 -3.78 4.65
N LEU A 27 5.71 -4.71 3.89
CA LEU A 27 4.38 -5.24 4.16
C LEU A 27 4.30 -5.87 5.56
N ALA A 28 5.27 -6.71 5.93
CA ALA A 28 5.32 -7.30 7.26
C ALA A 28 5.51 -6.25 8.37
N GLY A 29 6.33 -5.22 8.12
CA GLY A 29 6.51 -4.09 9.05
C GLY A 29 5.24 -3.29 9.27
N MET A 30 4.42 -3.10 8.22
CA MET A 30 3.11 -2.45 8.32
C MET A 30 2.10 -3.32 9.09
N GLN A 31 2.04 -4.62 8.80
CA GLN A 31 1.13 -5.56 9.47
C GLN A 31 1.42 -5.70 10.98
N LEU A 32 2.68 -5.60 11.37
CA LEU A 32 3.11 -5.63 12.77
C LEU A 32 3.14 -4.25 13.42
N ASP A 33 2.81 -3.17 12.71
CA ASP A 33 2.91 -1.79 13.18
C ASP A 33 4.30 -1.42 13.76
N VAL A 34 5.39 -1.88 13.12
CA VAL A 34 6.78 -1.71 13.61
C VAL A 34 7.16 -0.23 13.77
N PHE A 35 6.61 0.64 12.92
CA PHE A 35 7.02 2.04 12.81
C PHE A 35 6.43 2.93 13.91
N THR A 36 5.23 2.63 14.41
CA THR A 36 4.53 3.48 15.36
C THR A 36 5.21 3.57 16.73
N PRO A 37 5.72 2.47 17.33
CA PRO A 37 6.49 2.54 18.58
C PRO A 37 7.74 3.41 18.47
N LEU A 38 8.34 3.50 17.27
CA LEU A 38 9.54 4.29 17.00
C LEU A 38 9.29 5.80 16.83
N LYS A 39 8.04 6.26 16.96
CA LYS A 39 7.67 7.67 16.78
C LYS A 39 8.38 8.61 17.75
N ASP A 40 8.64 8.16 18.98
CA ASP A 40 9.21 8.98 20.05
C ASP A 40 10.73 8.79 20.18
N GLY A 41 11.33 7.91 19.38
CA GLY A 41 12.77 7.76 19.27
C GLY A 41 13.27 6.32 19.06
N PRO A 42 14.60 6.12 19.01
CA PRO A 42 15.20 4.84 18.69
C PRO A 42 15.07 3.78 19.80
N MET A 43 14.66 2.56 19.44
CA MET A 43 14.45 1.44 20.36
C MET A 43 15.34 0.24 20.01
N THR A 44 15.69 -0.59 21.01
CA THR A 44 16.34 -1.89 20.72
C THR A 44 15.32 -2.90 20.19
N ALA A 45 15.81 -3.96 19.54
CA ALA A 45 14.94 -5.06 19.09
C ALA A 45 14.13 -5.69 20.23
N ALA A 46 14.69 -5.77 21.44
CA ALA A 46 13.98 -6.26 22.62
C ALA A 46 12.84 -5.32 23.04
N GLN A 47 13.11 -4.02 23.11
CA GLN A 47 12.08 -3.02 23.45
C GLN A 47 10.95 -2.99 22.41
N LEU A 48 11.29 -3.09 21.12
CA LEU A 48 10.31 -3.18 20.05
C LEU A 48 9.48 -4.46 20.13
N ALA A 49 10.13 -5.60 20.38
CA ALA A 49 9.44 -6.88 20.48
C ALA A 49 8.43 -6.89 21.65
N ASP A 50 8.81 -6.31 22.79
CA ASP A 50 7.92 -6.13 23.95
C ASP A 50 6.73 -5.22 23.60
N ALA A 51 6.96 -4.11 22.88
CA ALA A 51 5.91 -3.18 22.47
C ALA A 51 4.92 -3.80 21.45
N LEU A 52 5.38 -4.77 20.66
CA LEU A 52 4.62 -5.42 19.59
C LEU A 52 4.05 -6.80 19.99
N ASP A 53 4.30 -7.25 21.22
CA ASP A 53 3.94 -8.61 21.70
C ASP A 53 4.47 -9.74 20.80
N VAL A 54 5.75 -9.64 20.40
CA VAL A 54 6.43 -10.65 19.58
C VAL A 54 7.76 -11.08 20.20
N LYS A 55 8.37 -12.13 19.64
CA LYS A 55 9.67 -12.61 20.10
C LYS A 55 10.82 -11.79 19.47
N PRO A 56 11.77 -11.26 20.26
CA PRO A 56 12.85 -10.42 19.75
C PRO A 56 13.76 -11.15 18.75
N GLU A 57 14.01 -12.45 18.94
CA GLU A 57 14.80 -13.26 18.02
C GLU A 57 14.11 -13.46 16.66
N LYS A 58 12.78 -13.30 16.60
CA LYS A 58 11.99 -13.41 15.36
C LYS A 58 11.79 -12.05 14.69
N LEU A 59 11.74 -10.98 15.47
CA LEU A 59 11.61 -9.62 14.95
C LEU A 59 12.92 -9.10 14.35
N SER A 60 14.07 -9.45 14.94
CA SER A 60 15.37 -8.88 14.56
C SER A 60 15.70 -9.00 13.05
N PRO A 61 15.51 -10.15 12.38
CA PRO A 61 15.75 -10.24 10.93
C PRO A 61 14.89 -9.28 10.11
N LEU A 62 13.64 -9.06 10.50
CA LEU A 62 12.75 -8.12 9.84
C LEU A 62 13.25 -6.68 10.01
N LEU A 63 13.71 -6.30 11.20
CA LEU A 63 14.25 -4.95 11.44
C LEU A 63 15.46 -4.66 10.54
N TYR A 64 16.37 -5.62 10.38
CA TYR A 64 17.49 -5.46 9.44
C TYR A 64 17.06 -5.45 7.97
N ALA A 65 16.04 -6.23 7.61
CA ALA A 65 15.47 -6.16 6.26
C ALA A 65 14.83 -4.79 5.99
N LEU A 66 14.16 -4.19 6.98
CA LEU A 66 13.60 -2.85 6.92
C LEU A 66 14.68 -1.75 6.86
N VAL A 67 15.84 -1.97 7.50
CA VAL A 67 17.03 -1.12 7.32
C VAL A 67 17.55 -1.21 5.89
N ALA A 68 17.71 -2.42 5.35
CA ALA A 68 18.13 -2.63 3.97
C ALA A 68 17.12 -2.10 2.93
N ALA A 69 15.84 -2.01 3.33
CA ALA A 69 14.77 -1.38 2.55
C ALA A 69 14.69 0.15 2.74
N GLU A 70 15.62 0.76 3.49
CA GLU A 70 15.69 2.21 3.73
C GLU A 70 14.48 2.80 4.49
N LEU A 71 13.74 1.96 5.21
CA LEU A 71 12.60 2.38 6.04
C LEU A 71 12.99 2.57 7.50
N LEU A 72 14.05 1.88 7.95
CA LEU A 72 14.66 2.08 9.26
C LEU A 72 16.14 2.45 9.13
N THR A 73 16.68 3.08 10.16
CA THR A 73 18.12 3.22 10.40
C THR A 73 18.50 2.43 11.65
N VAL A 74 19.76 1.99 11.73
CA VAL A 74 20.31 1.33 12.93
C VAL A 74 21.60 2.02 13.36
N ASP A 75 21.69 2.34 14.66
CA ASP A 75 22.92 2.81 15.31
C ASP A 75 23.21 1.94 16.55
N GLY A 76 24.33 1.23 16.51
CA GLY A 76 24.64 0.16 17.45
C GLY A 76 23.55 -0.92 17.48
N ALA A 77 22.75 -0.94 18.55
CA ALA A 77 21.65 -1.89 18.74
C ALA A 77 20.27 -1.23 18.73
N ARG A 78 20.17 0.04 18.30
CA ARG A 78 18.93 0.81 18.30
C ARG A 78 18.46 1.09 16.88
N PHE A 79 17.19 0.82 16.63
CA PHE A 79 16.49 1.06 15.37
C PHE A 79 15.65 2.32 15.47
N ALA A 80 15.58 3.11 14.40
CA ALA A 80 14.76 4.31 14.30
C ALA A 80 14.10 4.40 12.92
N ASN A 81 12.95 5.06 12.82
CA ASN A 81 12.34 5.36 11.54
C ASN A 81 13.24 6.29 10.72
N THR A 82 13.31 6.07 9.40
CA THR A 82 13.75 7.13 8.49
C THR A 82 12.71 8.28 8.46
N PRO A 83 13.06 9.48 7.96
CA PRO A 83 12.09 10.58 7.85
C PRO A 83 10.83 10.20 7.06
N GLU A 84 10.99 9.41 5.99
CA GLU A 84 9.87 8.92 5.18
C GLU A 84 8.97 7.97 5.97
N ALA A 85 9.53 6.92 6.57
CA ALA A 85 8.75 5.98 7.38
C ALA A 85 8.08 6.69 8.59
N HIS A 86 8.77 7.65 9.21
CA HIS A 86 8.22 8.44 10.31
C HIS A 86 7.01 9.28 9.85
N GLN A 87 7.02 9.83 8.64
CA GLN A 87 5.94 10.66 8.12
C GLN A 87 4.74 9.82 7.66
N PHE A 88 4.98 8.70 6.98
CA PHE A 88 3.93 7.97 6.25
C PHE A 88 3.53 6.63 6.91
N LEU A 89 4.34 6.06 7.80
CA LEU A 89 4.08 4.74 8.38
C LEU A 89 3.82 4.76 9.90
N VAL A 90 3.82 5.93 10.53
CA VAL A 90 3.42 6.10 11.94
C VAL A 90 1.92 6.35 12.04
N GLN A 91 1.21 5.50 12.79
CA GLN A 91 -0.23 5.60 12.98
C GLN A 91 -0.63 6.92 13.65
N GLY A 92 -1.76 7.48 13.22
CA GLY A 92 -2.34 8.72 13.76
C GLY A 92 -1.89 10.00 13.04
N LYS A 93 -0.97 9.90 12.06
CA LYS A 93 -0.64 11.03 11.18
C LYS A 93 -1.68 11.16 10.06
N PRO A 94 -2.02 12.38 9.60
CA PRO A 94 -2.90 12.57 8.45
C PRO A 94 -2.39 11.94 7.15
N THR A 95 -1.08 11.72 7.06
CA THR A 95 -0.38 11.09 5.93
C THR A 95 -0.16 9.59 6.12
N TYR A 96 -0.76 8.96 7.13
CA TYR A 96 -0.56 7.55 7.42
C TYR A 96 -1.03 6.67 6.25
N MET A 97 -0.15 5.76 5.82
CA MET A 97 -0.36 4.80 4.73
C MET A 97 -0.34 3.34 5.23
N GLY A 98 -0.11 3.12 6.53
CA GLY A 98 0.06 1.77 7.09
C GLY A 98 -1.19 0.90 6.99
N ASP A 99 -2.38 1.50 6.88
CA ASP A 99 -3.66 0.83 6.65
C ASP A 99 -3.80 0.20 5.25
N GLN A 100 -2.94 0.57 4.29
CA GLN A 100 -2.94 0.01 2.94
C GLN A 100 -2.37 -1.42 2.86
N HIS A 101 -1.87 -1.99 3.97
CA HIS A 101 -1.27 -3.32 3.97
C HIS A 101 -2.26 -4.43 3.55
N GLU A 102 -3.55 -4.31 3.88
CA GLU A 102 -4.59 -5.25 3.42
C GLU A 102 -4.73 -5.21 1.90
N PHE A 103 -4.77 -4.00 1.32
CA PHE A 103 -4.85 -3.80 -0.12
C PHE A 103 -3.62 -4.37 -0.84
N TYR A 104 -2.40 -4.16 -0.29
CA TYR A 104 -1.19 -4.74 -0.87
C TYR A 104 -1.18 -6.28 -0.79
N THR A 105 -1.63 -6.85 0.33
CA THR A 105 -1.73 -8.31 0.52
C THR A 105 -2.65 -8.93 -0.54
N ASP A 106 -3.83 -8.36 -0.72
CA ASP A 106 -4.82 -8.82 -1.69
C ASP A 106 -4.34 -8.63 -3.14
N SER A 107 -3.89 -7.42 -3.48
CA SER A 107 -3.38 -7.09 -4.82
C SER A 107 -2.19 -7.94 -5.23
N TRP A 108 -1.19 -8.13 -4.35
CA TRP A 108 -0.01 -8.93 -4.68
C TRP A 108 -0.35 -10.41 -4.79
N SER A 109 -1.28 -10.91 -3.96
CA SER A 109 -1.79 -12.29 -4.08
C SER A 109 -2.49 -12.52 -5.43
N ALA A 110 -3.26 -11.52 -5.91
CA ALA A 110 -3.86 -11.55 -7.24
C ALA A 110 -2.81 -11.54 -8.36
N LEU A 111 -1.74 -10.74 -8.23
CA LEU A 111 -0.65 -10.69 -9.21
C LEU A 111 0.05 -12.04 -9.38
N LEU A 112 0.17 -12.85 -8.32
CA LEU A 112 0.71 -14.22 -8.41
C LEU A 112 -0.11 -15.11 -9.35
N GLN A 113 -1.37 -14.78 -9.61
CA GLN A 113 -2.26 -15.52 -10.51
C GLN A 113 -2.22 -15.05 -11.97
N THR A 114 -1.32 -14.11 -12.33
CA THR A 114 -1.25 -13.53 -13.68
C THR A 114 -1.07 -14.60 -14.77
N ALA A 115 -0.12 -15.52 -14.60
CA ALA A 115 0.14 -16.57 -15.60
C ALA A 115 -1.07 -17.51 -15.77
N ALA A 116 -1.74 -17.87 -14.68
CA ALA A 116 -2.94 -18.70 -14.71
C ALA A 116 -4.13 -17.97 -15.37
N SER A 117 -4.24 -16.65 -15.15
CA SER A 117 -5.25 -15.80 -15.80
C SER A 117 -5.04 -15.73 -17.31
N ILE A 118 -3.79 -15.55 -17.76
CA ILE A 118 -3.46 -15.54 -19.19
C ILE A 118 -3.75 -16.90 -19.83
N ARG A 119 -3.33 -18.00 -19.19
CA ARG A 119 -3.54 -19.36 -19.74
C ARG A 119 -5.02 -19.72 -19.89
N SER A 120 -5.84 -19.33 -18.93
CA SER A 120 -7.27 -19.64 -18.92
C SER A 120 -8.12 -18.64 -19.73
N GLY A 121 -7.57 -17.47 -20.07
CA GLY A 121 -8.31 -16.36 -20.68
C GLY A 121 -9.36 -15.72 -19.75
N ARG A 122 -9.29 -15.98 -18.44
CA ARG A 122 -10.24 -15.47 -17.43
C ARG A 122 -9.49 -15.02 -16.16
N PRO A 123 -9.91 -13.94 -15.49
CA PRO A 123 -9.28 -13.53 -14.24
C PRO A 123 -9.37 -14.62 -13.16
N GLN A 124 -8.23 -15.04 -12.61
CA GLN A 124 -8.18 -16.09 -11.57
C GLN A 124 -8.29 -15.54 -10.14
N ALA A 125 -8.10 -14.24 -9.96
CA ALA A 125 -8.27 -13.53 -8.70
C ALA A 125 -9.40 -12.48 -8.84
N GLN A 126 -10.56 -12.92 -9.34
CA GLN A 126 -11.70 -12.03 -9.54
C GLN A 126 -12.43 -11.78 -8.21
N HIS A 127 -12.62 -10.52 -7.83
CA HIS A 127 -13.59 -10.18 -6.79
C HIS A 127 -15.00 -10.38 -7.31
N ASN A 128 -15.77 -11.24 -6.65
CA ASN A 128 -17.18 -11.40 -6.93
C ASN A 128 -18.03 -10.55 -5.98
N PHE A 129 -18.28 -9.30 -6.37
CA PHE A 129 -19.09 -8.36 -5.58
C PHE A 129 -20.53 -8.84 -5.37
N SER A 130 -21.07 -9.70 -6.23
CA SER A 130 -22.44 -10.22 -6.08
C SER A 130 -22.60 -11.21 -4.92
N THR A 131 -21.49 -11.80 -4.46
CA THR A 131 -21.47 -12.77 -3.37
C THR A 131 -20.80 -12.26 -2.10
N MET A 132 -20.24 -11.04 -2.14
CA MET A 132 -19.69 -10.40 -0.94
C MET A 132 -20.83 -10.09 0.03
N SER A 133 -20.59 -10.37 1.31
CA SER A 133 -21.45 -9.85 2.37
C SER A 133 -21.41 -8.32 2.39
N VAL A 134 -22.43 -7.72 3.01
CA VAL A 134 -22.49 -6.26 3.19
C VAL A 134 -21.26 -5.74 3.94
N ASP A 135 -20.79 -6.49 4.95
CA ASP A 135 -19.63 -6.10 5.74
C ASP A 135 -18.33 -6.18 4.94
N GLU A 136 -18.12 -7.24 4.17
CA GLU A 136 -16.95 -7.38 3.28
C GLU A 136 -16.93 -6.27 2.22
N LEU A 137 -18.08 -5.98 1.60
CA LEU A 137 -18.20 -4.90 0.63
C LEU A 137 -17.93 -3.54 1.29
N ALA A 138 -18.42 -3.33 2.51
CA ALA A 138 -18.20 -2.09 3.23
C ALA A 138 -16.72 -1.91 3.65
N ILE A 139 -16.04 -2.97 4.05
CA ILE A 139 -14.59 -2.96 4.32
C ILE A 139 -13.82 -2.63 3.03
N PHE A 140 -14.11 -3.35 1.94
CA PHE A 140 -13.49 -3.12 0.64
C PHE A 140 -13.64 -1.66 0.18
N LEU A 141 -14.86 -1.12 0.23
CA LEU A 141 -15.13 0.26 -0.15
C LEU A 141 -14.42 1.25 0.78
N ARG A 142 -14.43 1.04 2.11
CA ARG A 142 -13.70 1.92 3.03
C ARG A 142 -12.21 1.99 2.72
N ASN A 143 -11.58 0.86 2.39
CA ASN A 143 -10.16 0.80 2.04
C ASN A 143 -9.83 1.57 0.74
N LEU A 144 -10.80 1.72 -0.18
CA LEU A 144 -10.64 2.51 -1.40
C LEU A 144 -10.93 4.01 -1.22
N HIS A 145 -11.60 4.40 -0.14
CA HIS A 145 -12.12 5.76 0.02
C HIS A 145 -11.04 6.85 0.10
N PRO A 146 -9.95 6.71 0.88
CA PRO A 146 -8.92 7.75 0.97
C PRO A 146 -8.30 8.08 -0.41
N GLN A 147 -8.01 7.04 -1.20
CA GLN A 147 -7.47 7.20 -2.55
C GLN A 147 -8.47 7.88 -3.49
N ALA A 148 -9.76 7.54 -3.37
CA ALA A 148 -10.82 8.20 -4.15
C ALA A 148 -10.95 9.69 -3.82
N VAL A 149 -10.80 10.08 -2.54
CA VAL A 149 -10.83 11.49 -2.11
C VAL A 149 -9.63 12.27 -2.66
N ILE A 150 -8.42 11.71 -2.55
CA ILE A 150 -7.21 12.33 -3.09
C ILE A 150 -7.35 12.53 -4.61
N ALA A 151 -7.84 11.52 -5.33
CA ALA A 151 -8.08 11.62 -6.77
C ALA A 151 -9.12 12.69 -7.10
N GLY A 152 -10.21 12.78 -6.34
CA GLY A 152 -11.21 13.84 -6.48
C GLY A 152 -10.63 15.24 -6.27
N GLN A 153 -9.79 15.43 -5.26
CA GLN A 153 -9.13 16.72 -4.99
C GLN A 153 -8.18 17.12 -6.12
N GLN A 154 -7.42 16.17 -6.65
CA GLN A 154 -6.57 16.39 -7.82
C GLN A 154 -7.40 16.75 -9.05
N LEU A 155 -8.54 16.07 -9.27
CA LEU A 155 -9.41 16.32 -10.41
C LEU A 155 -9.98 17.75 -10.41
N VAL A 156 -10.45 18.24 -9.26
CA VAL A 156 -10.95 19.63 -9.12
C VAL A 156 -9.84 20.67 -9.34
N GLY A 157 -8.57 20.32 -9.05
CA GLY A 157 -7.42 21.16 -9.40
C GLY A 157 -7.09 21.21 -10.89
N LEU A 158 -7.50 20.17 -11.64
CA LEU A 158 -7.22 20.03 -13.08
C LEU A 158 -8.36 20.50 -13.98
N TYR A 159 -9.58 20.56 -13.45
CA TYR A 159 -10.78 20.90 -14.21
C TYR A 159 -11.74 21.80 -13.42
N ASP A 160 -12.19 22.86 -14.06
CA ASP A 160 -13.18 23.78 -13.50
C ASP A 160 -14.62 23.28 -13.75
N PHE A 161 -15.23 22.75 -12.69
CA PHE A 161 -16.61 22.24 -12.72
C PHE A 161 -17.68 23.33 -12.55
N THR A 162 -17.32 24.61 -12.34
CA THR A 162 -18.30 25.68 -12.04
C THR A 162 -19.31 25.94 -13.17
N SER A 163 -18.96 25.58 -14.40
CA SER A 163 -19.85 25.68 -15.57
C SER A 163 -20.92 24.58 -15.65
N HIS A 164 -20.84 23.56 -14.79
CA HIS A 164 -21.73 22.40 -14.80
C HIS A 164 -22.69 22.44 -13.61
N GLN A 165 -23.99 22.28 -13.88
CA GLN A 165 -25.02 22.27 -12.84
C GLN A 165 -25.37 20.86 -12.34
N THR A 166 -24.92 19.82 -13.04
CA THR A 166 -25.25 18.43 -12.71
C THR A 166 -24.06 17.55 -13.08
N LEU A 167 -23.63 16.73 -12.12
CA LEU A 167 -22.57 15.75 -12.29
C LEU A 167 -23.12 14.37 -11.95
N VAL A 168 -22.89 13.40 -12.84
CA VAL A 168 -23.29 12.00 -12.65
C VAL A 168 -22.04 11.16 -12.51
N ASP A 169 -21.93 10.46 -11.38
CA ASP A 169 -20.85 9.52 -11.11
C ASP A 169 -21.33 8.08 -11.32
N ALA A 170 -21.14 7.59 -12.54
CA ALA A 170 -21.50 6.24 -12.93
C ALA A 170 -20.50 5.24 -12.34
N GLY A 171 -20.91 4.55 -11.27
CA GLY A 171 -20.04 3.61 -10.56
C GLY A 171 -19.21 4.25 -9.45
N GLY A 172 -19.67 5.37 -8.88
CA GLY A 172 -18.93 6.19 -7.91
C GLY A 172 -18.48 5.54 -6.60
N GLY A 173 -18.80 4.26 -6.38
CA GLY A 173 -18.31 3.47 -5.25
C GLY A 173 -18.52 4.17 -3.91
N THR A 174 -17.42 4.63 -3.31
CA THR A 174 -17.40 5.30 -2.00
C THR A 174 -17.89 6.76 -2.03
N GLY A 175 -18.07 7.34 -3.22
CA GLY A 175 -18.37 8.76 -3.42
C GLY A 175 -17.18 9.69 -3.22
N GLY A 176 -15.96 9.17 -2.97
CA GLY A 176 -14.78 9.98 -2.67
C GLY A 176 -14.39 10.98 -3.77
N TRP A 177 -14.63 10.63 -5.03
CA TRP A 177 -14.36 11.49 -6.19
C TRP A 177 -15.22 12.77 -6.22
N LEU A 178 -16.39 12.73 -5.60
CA LEU A 178 -17.40 13.77 -5.65
C LEU A 178 -17.38 14.70 -4.43
N LEU A 179 -16.78 14.27 -3.32
CA LEU A 179 -16.69 15.07 -2.08
C LEU A 179 -16.06 16.47 -2.21
N PRO A 180 -15.13 16.76 -3.15
CA PRO A 180 -14.60 18.11 -3.32
C PRO A 180 -15.43 19.01 -4.26
N SER A 181 -16.57 18.55 -4.80
CA SER A 181 -17.39 19.34 -5.73
C SER A 181 -18.30 20.34 -4.99
N PRO A 182 -18.32 21.64 -5.38
CA PRO A 182 -19.26 22.62 -4.85
C PRO A 182 -20.69 22.48 -5.41
N THR A 183 -20.91 21.57 -6.37
CA THR A 183 -22.20 21.40 -7.08
C THR A 183 -23.05 20.29 -6.44
N PRO A 184 -24.39 20.42 -6.32
CA PRO A 184 -25.25 19.37 -5.80
C PRO A 184 -25.09 18.03 -6.54
N ILE A 185 -24.99 16.94 -5.78
CA ILE A 185 -24.61 15.63 -6.29
C ILE A 185 -25.79 14.67 -6.15
N HIS A 186 -26.17 14.01 -7.24
CA HIS A 186 -27.14 12.93 -7.24
C HIS A 186 -26.41 11.59 -7.42
N THR A 187 -26.42 10.75 -6.37
CA THR A 187 -25.88 9.40 -6.45
C THR A 187 -26.95 8.43 -6.95
N PHE A 188 -26.66 7.74 -8.05
CA PHE A 188 -27.52 6.68 -8.57
C PHE A 188 -27.11 5.33 -7.95
N LYS A 189 -28.00 4.72 -7.17
CA LYS A 189 -27.84 3.30 -6.77
C LYS A 189 -28.45 2.41 -7.86
N PRO A 190 -27.69 1.46 -8.44
CA PRO A 190 -28.29 0.43 -9.28
C PRO A 190 -29.20 -0.47 -8.43
N ARG A 191 -30.29 -0.94 -9.05
CA ARG A 191 -31.24 -1.89 -8.46
C ARG A 191 -30.63 -3.28 -8.33
#